data_AF-A0A536IK75-F1
#
_entry.id   AF-A0A536IK75-F1
#
_cell.length_a   1.000
_cell.length_b   1.000
_cell.length_c   1.000
_cell.angle_alpha   90.00
_cell.angle_beta   90.00
_cell.angle_gamma   90.00
#
_symmetry.space_group_name_H-M   'P 1'
#
loop_
_entity.id
_entity.type
_entity.pdbx_description
1 polymer ?
#
loop_
_entity_poly.entity_id
_entity_poly.type
_entity_poly.pdbx_seq_one_letter_code
_entity_poly.pdbx_strand_id
1 'polypeptide(L)'
;MDEQTRELPQKYHQAVVHWQQHNFPDYPALVESWDRFFPKDPPFCLCARIGQVASDVVEYGDRKGQPKATKPTDMDERAAKELFNTVKAQASTEFGSIQQHQGTLARAYDDQDRAWVLRVMAEELRHGYQMVHLITNEDWSAVSGEKADDTVEHILSSQTGSHYFAAFNLEFDSFLDNIMFAAFIDRVGKYQLTMQKVSAYRPYAESMPPMLREEAFHLAAGVMPLRRWVERAAKGDPLVTMAAMQKAANKWFSRGLEMFGFEKEPFSSAQVNLGLKDRTNADAQQQWIDECAQMLGDLSRRYVRARLPGNTPEEIDAIQQRLAAGETVEGIAPEEMLRLPDRRFFRRSFDGAYEMVGIGGETFADVDAYVAHLAEHLPEAYLASRDMRHYIENLRKVVAGEVTVKQAVKNTPKLQRL
;
A
#
# COMPACT_ATOMS: atom_id res chain seq x y z
N MET A 1 1.65 -23.82 -16.27
CA MET A 1 1.83 -24.21 -14.85
C MET A 1 0.49 -24.01 -14.21
N ASP A 2 -0.19 -25.08 -13.87
CA ASP A 2 -1.61 -25.04 -13.49
C ASP A 2 -1.76 -24.47 -12.07
N GLU A 3 -2.22 -23.23 -12.02
CA GLU A 3 -2.77 -22.62 -10.82
C GLU A 3 -4.06 -23.35 -10.43
N GLN A 4 -4.21 -23.69 -9.16
CA GLN A 4 -5.44 -24.29 -8.65
C GLN A 4 -6.36 -23.22 -8.10
N THR A 5 -7.65 -23.31 -8.40
CA THR A 5 -8.67 -22.48 -7.78
C THR A 5 -9.38 -23.24 -6.66
N ARG A 6 -9.67 -22.54 -5.56
CA ARG A 6 -10.42 -23.06 -4.42
C ARG A 6 -11.54 -22.10 -4.05
N GLU A 7 -12.73 -22.65 -3.82
CA GLU A 7 -13.83 -21.91 -3.24
C GLU A 7 -13.78 -22.04 -1.71
N LEU A 8 -14.21 -21.00 -1.00
CA LEU A 8 -14.41 -21.07 0.44
C LEU A 8 -15.57 -22.01 0.76
N PRO A 9 -15.58 -22.62 1.97
CA PRO A 9 -16.78 -23.25 2.49
C PRO A 9 -17.99 -22.29 2.40
N GLN A 10 -19.15 -22.83 2.03
CA GLN A 10 -20.35 -22.05 1.68
C GLN A 10 -20.65 -20.89 2.64
N LYS A 11 -20.55 -21.12 3.95
CA LYS A 11 -20.82 -20.09 4.97
C LYS A 11 -19.91 -18.86 4.83
N TYR A 12 -18.62 -19.05 4.55
CA TYR A 12 -17.66 -17.95 4.40
C TYR A 12 -17.73 -17.32 3.01
N HIS A 13 -17.97 -18.13 1.97
CA HIS A 13 -18.23 -17.59 0.63
C HIS A 13 -19.41 -16.61 0.65
N GLN A 14 -20.53 -17.02 1.25
CA GLN A 14 -21.72 -16.17 1.39
C GLN A 14 -21.44 -14.91 2.22
N ALA A 15 -20.63 -15.01 3.28
CA ALA A 15 -20.24 -13.85 4.08
C ALA A 15 -19.41 -12.84 3.26
N VAL A 16 -18.45 -13.30 2.46
CA VAL A 16 -17.66 -12.41 1.60
C VAL A 16 -18.52 -11.79 0.49
N VAL A 17 -19.42 -12.56 -0.13
CA VAL A 17 -20.37 -12.02 -1.13
C VAL A 17 -21.30 -10.98 -0.52
N HIS A 18 -21.82 -11.23 0.68
CA HIS A 18 -22.64 -10.25 1.40
C HIS A 18 -21.85 -8.97 1.69
N TRP A 19 -20.60 -9.11 2.15
CA TRP A 19 -19.70 -7.99 2.36
C TRP A 19 -19.44 -7.19 1.06
N GLN A 20 -19.18 -7.89 -0.05
CA GLN A 20 -18.93 -7.30 -1.37
C GLN A 20 -20.13 -6.49 -1.85
N GLN A 21 -21.35 -6.99 -1.71
CA GLN A 21 -22.57 -6.28 -2.12
C GLN A 21 -22.74 -4.93 -1.40
N HIS A 22 -22.27 -4.84 -0.16
CA HIS A 22 -22.37 -3.62 0.64
C HIS A 22 -21.21 -2.64 0.41
N ASN A 23 -19.97 -3.15 0.34
CA ASN A 23 -18.77 -2.32 0.29
C ASN A 23 -18.24 -2.10 -1.14
N PHE A 24 -18.68 -2.90 -2.10
CA PHE A 24 -18.30 -2.82 -3.51
C PHE A 24 -19.55 -3.00 -4.40
N PRO A 25 -20.51 -2.05 -4.36
CA PRO A 25 -21.76 -2.14 -5.11
C PRO A 25 -21.56 -2.04 -6.64
N ASP A 26 -20.45 -1.47 -7.11
CA ASP A 26 -20.12 -1.29 -8.52
C ASP A 26 -19.54 -2.55 -9.20
N TYR A 27 -19.39 -3.66 -8.47
CA TYR A 27 -18.87 -4.92 -9.01
C TYR A 27 -19.62 -5.42 -10.27
N PRO A 28 -20.98 -5.36 -10.35
CA PRO A 28 -21.68 -5.75 -11.57
C PRO A 28 -21.29 -4.92 -12.80
N ALA A 29 -21.02 -3.62 -12.62
CA ALA A 29 -20.61 -2.74 -13.72
C ALA A 29 -19.21 -3.11 -14.25
N LEU A 30 -18.32 -3.60 -13.39
CA LEU A 30 -17.05 -4.19 -13.84
C LEU A 30 -17.28 -5.41 -14.72
N VAL A 31 -18.15 -6.33 -14.28
CA VAL A 31 -18.46 -7.57 -15.03
C VAL A 31 -19.06 -7.23 -16.40
N GLU A 32 -20.02 -6.31 -16.45
CA GLU A 32 -20.67 -5.87 -17.69
C GLU A 32 -19.71 -5.19 -18.67
N SER A 33 -18.65 -4.56 -18.17
CA SER A 33 -17.67 -3.82 -18.97
C SER A 33 -16.34 -4.54 -19.16
N TRP A 34 -16.20 -5.78 -18.65
CA TRP A 34 -14.94 -6.52 -18.66
C TRP A 34 -14.36 -6.66 -20.06
N ASP A 35 -15.14 -7.15 -21.02
CA ASP A 35 -14.69 -7.36 -22.40
C ASP A 35 -14.32 -6.05 -23.11
N ARG A 36 -14.89 -4.91 -22.68
CA ARG A 36 -14.55 -3.59 -23.24
C ARG A 36 -13.16 -3.13 -22.81
N PHE A 37 -12.83 -3.30 -21.53
CA PHE A 37 -11.59 -2.74 -20.95
C PHE A 37 -10.46 -3.77 -20.81
N PHE A 38 -10.79 -5.06 -20.73
CA PHE A 38 -9.88 -6.19 -20.52
C PHE A 38 -10.12 -7.33 -21.52
N PRO A 39 -10.22 -7.08 -22.85
CA PRO A 39 -10.61 -8.08 -23.85
C PRO A 39 -9.63 -9.27 -23.99
N LYS A 40 -8.44 -9.17 -23.39
CA LYS A 40 -7.40 -10.20 -23.45
C LYS A 40 -7.31 -11.02 -22.15
N ASP A 41 -8.02 -10.61 -21.11
CA ASP A 41 -8.01 -11.26 -19.81
C ASP A 41 -9.23 -12.18 -19.66
N PRO A 42 -9.09 -13.35 -19.02
CA PRO A 42 -10.24 -14.18 -18.71
C PRO A 42 -11.23 -13.44 -17.80
N PRO A 43 -12.53 -13.78 -17.84
CA PRO A 43 -13.50 -13.22 -16.92
C PRO A 43 -13.05 -13.40 -15.47
N PHE A 44 -13.29 -12.37 -14.66
CA PHE A 44 -12.92 -12.41 -13.25
C PHE A 44 -13.67 -13.54 -12.50
N CYS A 45 -12.95 -14.21 -11.58
CA CYS A 45 -13.47 -15.25 -10.69
C CYS A 45 -13.17 -14.89 -9.23
N LEU A 46 -14.20 -14.86 -8.39
CA LEU A 46 -14.01 -14.77 -6.94
C LEU A 46 -13.66 -16.14 -6.37
N CYS A 47 -12.36 -16.45 -6.36
CA CYS A 47 -11.83 -17.72 -5.90
C CYS A 47 -10.41 -17.54 -5.32
N ALA A 48 -10.05 -18.36 -4.34
CA ALA A 48 -8.67 -18.43 -3.87
C ALA A 48 -7.81 -19.10 -4.94
N ARG A 49 -6.66 -18.51 -5.26
CA ARG A 49 -5.74 -19.00 -6.28
C ARG A 49 -4.47 -19.52 -5.61
N ILE A 50 -4.13 -20.77 -5.88
CA ILE A 50 -3.01 -21.47 -5.26
C ILE A 50 -1.96 -21.75 -6.36
N GLY A 51 -0.78 -21.17 -6.17
CA GLY A 51 0.37 -21.35 -7.03
C GLY A 51 1.27 -22.50 -6.58
N GLN A 52 2.54 -22.42 -6.98
CA GLN A 52 3.58 -23.37 -6.62
C GLN A 52 4.69 -22.66 -5.83
N VAL A 53 5.31 -23.37 -4.90
CA VAL A 53 6.52 -22.91 -4.20
C VAL A 53 7.76 -23.23 -5.02
N ALA A 54 8.80 -22.40 -4.86
CA ALA A 54 10.11 -22.64 -5.47
C ALA A 54 10.90 -23.76 -4.77
N SER A 55 10.58 -24.05 -3.51
CA SER A 55 11.29 -25.00 -2.65
C SER A 55 10.30 -25.70 -1.72
N ASP A 56 10.50 -27.00 -1.50
CA ASP A 56 9.77 -27.78 -0.50
C ASP A 56 10.37 -27.66 0.93
N VAL A 57 11.55 -27.04 1.06
CA VAL A 57 12.23 -26.81 2.35
C VAL A 57 12.22 -25.33 2.73
N VAL A 58 12.33 -25.05 4.02
CA VAL A 58 12.54 -23.72 4.59
C VAL A 58 13.90 -23.19 4.15
N GLU A 59 13.93 -22.02 3.52
CA GLU A 59 15.13 -21.47 2.89
C GLU A 59 15.89 -20.47 3.78
N TYR A 60 15.21 -19.89 4.77
CA TYR A 60 15.68 -18.79 5.60
C TYR A 60 15.36 -19.02 7.09
N GLY A 61 16.09 -18.31 7.95
CA GLY A 61 15.87 -18.35 9.40
C GLY A 61 16.40 -19.61 10.10
N ASP A 62 16.04 -19.74 11.37
CA ASP A 62 16.64 -20.70 12.30
C ASP A 62 16.33 -22.17 11.93
N ARG A 63 15.24 -22.39 11.19
CA ARG A 63 14.79 -23.72 10.75
C ARG A 63 15.14 -24.04 9.29
N LYS A 64 16.08 -23.31 8.70
CA LYS A 64 16.55 -23.56 7.32
C LYS A 64 16.92 -25.02 7.09
N GLY A 65 16.50 -25.56 5.94
CA GLY A 65 16.74 -26.95 5.51
C GLY A 65 15.69 -27.95 5.98
N GLN A 66 14.80 -27.57 6.89
CA GLN A 66 13.67 -28.42 7.31
C GLN A 66 12.54 -28.37 6.25
N PRO A 67 11.67 -29.39 6.17
CA PRO A 67 10.48 -29.33 5.30
C PRO A 67 9.58 -28.14 5.67
N LYS A 68 8.97 -27.49 4.67
CA LYS A 68 7.92 -26.48 4.93
C LYS A 68 6.72 -27.15 5.61
N ALA A 69 6.16 -26.48 6.60
CA ALA A 69 4.97 -26.93 7.31
C ALA A 69 3.75 -26.88 6.38
N THR A 70 2.88 -27.89 6.48
CA THR A 70 1.58 -27.91 5.78
C THR A 70 0.42 -27.62 6.72
N LYS A 71 0.61 -27.84 8.03
CA LYS A 71 -0.35 -27.46 9.08
C LYS A 71 0.22 -26.39 10.01
N PRO A 72 -0.61 -25.52 10.60
CA PRO A 72 -0.15 -24.50 11.54
C PRO A 72 0.63 -25.07 12.74
N THR A 73 0.21 -26.24 13.24
CA THR A 73 0.81 -26.92 14.39
C THR A 73 2.19 -27.52 14.11
N ASP A 74 2.60 -27.63 12.85
CA ASP A 74 3.91 -28.19 12.46
C ASP A 74 5.01 -27.09 12.43
N MET A 75 4.60 -25.83 12.50
CA MET A 75 5.51 -24.69 12.61
C MET A 75 6.07 -24.54 14.03
N ASP A 76 7.10 -23.73 14.15
CA ASP A 76 7.47 -23.16 15.45
C ASP A 76 6.29 -22.33 15.98
N GLU A 77 5.98 -22.41 17.27
CA GLU A 77 4.79 -21.77 17.87
C GLU A 77 4.79 -20.25 17.66
N ARG A 78 5.97 -19.62 17.78
CA ARG A 78 6.12 -18.18 17.54
C ARG A 78 5.94 -17.86 16.05
N ALA A 79 6.54 -18.65 15.16
CA ALA A 79 6.34 -18.50 13.72
C ALA A 79 4.85 -18.63 13.33
N ALA A 80 4.14 -19.60 13.92
CA ALA A 80 2.72 -19.81 13.65
C ALA A 80 1.86 -18.61 14.09
N LYS A 81 2.10 -18.09 15.29
CA LYS A 81 1.38 -16.92 15.81
C LYS A 81 1.66 -15.65 15.00
N GLU A 82 2.91 -15.39 14.66
CA GLU A 82 3.28 -14.23 13.82
C GLU A 82 2.70 -14.33 12.41
N LEU A 83 2.70 -15.53 11.83
CA LEU A 83 2.09 -15.76 10.53
C LEU A 83 0.57 -15.57 10.57
N PHE A 84 -0.11 -16.09 11.60
CA PHE A 84 -1.56 -15.90 11.73
C PHE A 84 -1.93 -14.42 11.83
N ASN A 85 -1.18 -13.63 12.62
CA ASN A 85 -1.35 -12.18 12.68
C ASN A 85 -1.10 -11.50 11.33
N THR A 86 -0.10 -11.98 10.58
CA THR A 86 0.21 -11.48 9.24
C THR A 86 -0.93 -11.77 8.27
N VAL A 87 -1.50 -12.99 8.27
CA VAL A 87 -2.65 -13.37 7.42
C VAL A 87 -3.88 -12.51 7.76
N LYS A 88 -4.16 -12.27 9.04
CA LYS A 88 -5.25 -11.37 9.46
C LYS A 88 -5.03 -9.93 9.01
N ALA A 89 -3.82 -9.41 9.20
CA ALA A 89 -3.47 -8.06 8.80
C ALA A 89 -3.58 -7.89 7.28
N GLN A 90 -3.10 -8.87 6.52
CA GLN A 90 -3.22 -8.91 5.06
C GLN A 90 -4.68 -8.97 4.63
N ALA A 91 -5.50 -9.89 5.18
CA ALA A 91 -6.93 -9.90 4.87
C ALA A 91 -7.59 -8.54 5.12
N SER A 92 -7.25 -7.90 6.25
CA SER A 92 -7.75 -6.58 6.60
C SER A 92 -7.30 -5.48 5.61
N THR A 93 -6.13 -5.58 4.99
CA THR A 93 -5.69 -4.58 3.99
C THR A 93 -6.51 -4.72 2.72
N GLU A 94 -6.75 -5.94 2.25
CA GLU A 94 -7.40 -6.12 0.95
C GLU A 94 -8.88 -5.70 1.00
N PHE A 95 -9.57 -5.97 2.12
CA PHE A 95 -10.92 -5.44 2.33
C PHE A 95 -10.93 -3.92 2.59
N GLY A 96 -9.90 -3.41 3.28
CA GLY A 96 -9.78 -1.99 3.59
C GLY A 96 -9.56 -1.11 2.35
N SER A 97 -8.73 -1.56 1.40
CA SER A 97 -8.45 -0.80 0.18
C SER A 97 -9.71 -0.62 -0.66
N ILE A 98 -10.57 -1.64 -0.76
CA ILE A 98 -11.85 -1.56 -1.46
C ILE A 98 -12.72 -0.45 -0.88
N GLN A 99 -12.84 -0.36 0.45
CA GLN A 99 -13.62 0.69 1.10
C GLN A 99 -13.07 2.10 0.81
N GLN A 100 -11.74 2.23 0.74
CA GLN A 100 -11.08 3.51 0.41
C GLN A 100 -11.28 3.89 -1.06
N HIS A 101 -11.05 2.96 -1.99
CA HIS A 101 -11.23 3.16 -3.42
C HIS A 101 -12.68 3.52 -3.76
N GLN A 102 -13.64 2.78 -3.18
CA GLN A 102 -15.07 3.00 -3.40
C GLN A 102 -15.47 4.44 -3.12
N GLY A 103 -14.94 5.05 -2.04
CA GLY A 103 -15.34 6.39 -1.59
C GLY A 103 -15.08 7.52 -2.60
N THR A 104 -14.20 7.30 -3.57
CA THR A 104 -13.85 8.30 -4.59
C THR A 104 -13.86 7.77 -6.01
N LEU A 105 -14.29 6.51 -6.24
CA LEU A 105 -14.37 5.87 -7.55
C LEU A 105 -15.20 6.69 -8.57
N ALA A 106 -16.36 7.21 -8.15
CA ALA A 106 -17.24 8.01 -8.99
C ALA A 106 -16.63 9.36 -9.43
N ARG A 107 -15.50 9.77 -8.84
CA ARG A 107 -14.77 11.01 -9.18
C ARG A 107 -13.72 10.79 -10.28
N ALA A 108 -13.63 9.58 -10.84
CA ALA A 108 -12.72 9.26 -11.94
C ALA A 108 -12.91 10.22 -13.12
N TYR A 109 -11.80 10.71 -13.65
CA TYR A 109 -11.81 11.61 -14.80
C TYR A 109 -12.02 10.85 -16.12
N ASP A 110 -11.33 9.72 -16.29
CA ASP A 110 -11.39 8.87 -17.47
C ASP A 110 -12.12 7.55 -17.15
N ASP A 111 -13.03 7.13 -18.02
CA ASP A 111 -13.74 5.84 -17.89
C ASP A 111 -12.77 4.65 -17.81
N GLN A 112 -11.66 4.73 -18.53
CA GLN A 112 -10.63 3.71 -18.50
C GLN A 112 -9.97 3.59 -17.12
N ASP A 113 -9.68 4.71 -16.46
CA ASP A 113 -9.08 4.69 -15.12
C ASP A 113 -10.08 4.19 -14.08
N ARG A 114 -11.36 4.57 -14.24
CA ARG A 114 -12.43 4.02 -13.41
C ARG A 114 -12.51 2.49 -13.53
N ALA A 115 -12.48 1.98 -14.75
CA ALA A 115 -12.50 0.53 -15.00
C ALA A 115 -11.26 -0.17 -14.43
N TRP A 116 -10.09 0.48 -14.50
CA TRP A 116 -8.86 -0.07 -13.93
C TRP A 116 -8.91 -0.11 -12.40
N VAL A 117 -9.40 0.93 -11.72
CA VAL A 117 -9.62 0.92 -10.27
C VAL A 117 -10.67 -0.12 -9.87
N LEU A 118 -11.75 -0.26 -10.64
CA LEU A 118 -12.73 -1.33 -10.42
C LEU A 118 -12.09 -2.72 -10.45
N ARG A 119 -11.20 -2.97 -11.42
CA ARG A 119 -10.46 -4.23 -11.49
C ARG A 119 -9.54 -4.42 -10.28
N VAL A 120 -8.78 -3.39 -9.87
CA VAL A 120 -7.98 -3.43 -8.63
C VAL A 120 -8.87 -3.84 -7.45
N MET A 121 -10.01 -3.19 -7.23
CA MET A 121 -10.94 -3.55 -6.15
C MET A 121 -11.42 -5.01 -6.22
N ALA A 122 -11.62 -5.56 -7.41
CA ALA A 122 -12.02 -6.96 -7.57
C ALA A 122 -10.86 -7.92 -7.28
N GLU A 123 -9.66 -7.61 -7.75
CA GLU A 123 -8.44 -8.38 -7.46
C GLU A 123 -8.12 -8.34 -5.95
N GLU A 124 -8.29 -7.20 -5.28
CA GLU A 124 -8.19 -7.09 -3.81
C GLU A 124 -9.27 -7.88 -3.08
N LEU A 125 -10.50 -7.92 -3.60
CA LEU A 125 -11.55 -8.78 -3.04
C LEU A 125 -11.12 -10.25 -3.08
N ARG A 126 -10.48 -10.66 -4.18
CA ARG A 126 -9.95 -12.01 -4.36
C ARG A 126 -8.76 -12.28 -3.42
N HIS A 127 -7.90 -11.28 -3.19
CA HIS A 127 -6.81 -11.36 -2.23
C HIS A 127 -7.33 -11.57 -0.80
N GLY A 128 -8.33 -10.80 -0.38
CA GLY A 128 -9.00 -10.96 0.91
C GLY A 128 -9.67 -12.33 1.04
N TYR A 129 -10.38 -12.76 -0.01
CA TYR A 129 -10.98 -14.11 -0.09
C TYR A 129 -9.94 -15.22 0.07
N GLN A 130 -8.75 -15.04 -0.50
CA GLN A 130 -7.64 -15.98 -0.40
C GLN A 130 -7.03 -16.03 1.00
N MET A 131 -6.96 -14.90 1.72
CA MET A 131 -6.56 -14.91 3.13
C MET A 131 -7.61 -15.57 4.02
N VAL A 132 -8.90 -15.34 3.76
CA VAL A 132 -10.00 -16.08 4.42
C VAL A 132 -9.88 -17.59 4.15
N HIS A 133 -9.44 -17.99 2.95
CA HIS A 133 -9.20 -19.39 2.65
C HIS A 133 -8.12 -19.99 3.56
N LEU A 134 -7.01 -19.29 3.77
CA LEU A 134 -5.95 -19.73 4.68
C LEU A 134 -6.37 -19.77 6.15
N ILE A 135 -7.26 -18.87 6.57
CA ILE A 135 -7.82 -18.86 7.94
C ILE A 135 -8.75 -20.05 8.16
N THR A 136 -9.45 -20.51 7.11
CA THR A 136 -10.57 -21.46 7.22
C THR A 136 -10.26 -22.87 6.72
N ASN A 137 -9.16 -23.07 6.00
CA ASN A 137 -8.78 -24.38 5.45
C ASN A 137 -8.08 -25.29 6.46
N GLU A 138 -7.48 -24.74 7.52
CA GLU A 138 -6.78 -25.46 8.59
C GLU A 138 -7.16 -24.88 9.96
N ASP A 139 -6.99 -25.68 11.02
CA ASP A 139 -7.28 -25.25 12.39
C ASP A 139 -6.10 -24.49 13.01
N TRP A 140 -6.25 -23.18 13.16
CA TRP A 140 -5.28 -22.31 13.82
C TRP A 140 -5.48 -22.22 15.33
N SER A 141 -6.58 -22.73 15.89
CA SER A 141 -6.96 -22.45 17.29
C SER A 141 -5.94 -22.92 18.32
N ALA A 142 -5.20 -24.00 18.02
CA ALA A 142 -4.14 -24.51 18.86
C ALA A 142 -2.94 -23.55 19.00
N VAL A 143 -2.69 -22.70 18.00
CA VAL A 143 -1.55 -21.75 17.97
C VAL A 143 -1.98 -20.30 18.16
N SER A 144 -3.20 -19.93 17.77
CA SER A 144 -3.73 -18.57 17.87
C SER A 144 -4.59 -18.35 19.11
N GLY A 145 -5.26 -19.39 19.61
CA GLY A 145 -6.34 -19.28 20.59
C GLY A 145 -7.63 -18.67 20.04
N GLU A 146 -7.72 -18.46 18.73
CA GLU A 146 -8.85 -17.83 18.04
C GLU A 146 -9.55 -18.84 17.12
N LYS A 147 -10.88 -18.78 17.03
CA LYS A 147 -11.66 -19.58 16.07
C LYS A 147 -11.73 -18.86 14.73
N ALA A 148 -11.71 -19.64 13.66
CA ALA A 148 -11.85 -19.11 12.29
C ALA A 148 -13.12 -18.26 12.11
N ASP A 149 -14.24 -18.64 12.73
CA ASP A 149 -15.51 -17.90 12.65
C ASP A 149 -15.38 -16.49 13.23
N ASP A 150 -14.86 -16.39 14.45
CA ASP A 150 -14.65 -15.10 15.13
C ASP A 150 -13.64 -14.23 14.37
N THR A 151 -12.58 -14.84 13.84
CA THR A 151 -11.57 -14.13 13.05
C THR A 151 -12.14 -13.57 11.74
N VAL A 152 -12.92 -14.37 10.99
CA VAL A 152 -13.52 -13.93 9.73
C VAL A 152 -14.59 -12.86 9.98
N GLU A 153 -15.41 -13.02 11.02
CA GLU A 153 -16.39 -12.00 11.42
C GLU A 153 -15.69 -10.68 11.77
N HIS A 154 -14.59 -10.73 12.52
CA HIS A 154 -13.82 -9.53 12.86
C HIS A 154 -13.27 -8.82 11.62
N ILE A 155 -12.73 -9.58 10.66
CA ILE A 155 -12.18 -9.03 9.41
C ILE A 155 -13.29 -8.37 8.58
N LEU A 156 -14.41 -9.07 8.34
CA LEU A 156 -15.49 -8.57 7.50
C LEU A 156 -16.31 -7.45 8.17
N SER A 157 -16.37 -7.39 9.50
CA SER A 157 -17.02 -6.30 10.22
C SER A 157 -16.16 -5.03 10.35
N SER A 158 -14.86 -5.12 10.01
CA SER A 158 -13.97 -3.96 10.01
C SER A 158 -14.42 -2.91 8.99
N GLN A 159 -14.30 -1.66 9.41
CA GLN A 159 -14.58 -0.47 8.62
C GLN A 159 -13.32 0.40 8.57
N THR A 160 -13.23 1.29 7.57
CA THR A 160 -12.23 2.36 7.54
C THR A 160 -12.13 3.02 8.91
N GLY A 161 -10.93 3.04 9.48
CA GLY A 161 -10.66 3.46 10.85
C GLY A 161 -10.45 2.33 11.87
N SER A 162 -10.74 1.08 11.52
CA SER A 162 -10.54 -0.09 12.38
C SER A 162 -9.66 -1.18 11.77
N HIS A 163 -9.16 -0.98 10.55
CA HIS A 163 -8.22 -1.90 9.92
C HIS A 163 -6.87 -1.92 10.64
N TYR A 164 -6.11 -3.00 10.43
CA TYR A 164 -4.84 -3.25 11.10
C TYR A 164 -3.79 -2.16 10.87
N PHE A 165 -3.68 -1.67 9.63
CA PHE A 165 -2.69 -0.67 9.25
C PHE A 165 -3.32 0.70 9.07
N ALA A 166 -2.66 1.73 9.61
CA ALA A 166 -3.13 3.11 9.56
C ALA A 166 -3.33 3.62 8.12
N ALA A 167 -2.54 3.16 7.15
CA ALA A 167 -2.69 3.53 5.74
C ALA A 167 -4.08 3.18 5.16
N PHE A 168 -4.71 2.11 5.66
CA PHE A 168 -6.02 1.63 5.24
C PHE A 168 -7.18 2.24 6.05
N ASN A 169 -6.84 3.13 6.98
CA ASN A 169 -7.79 3.86 7.81
C ASN A 169 -7.90 5.34 7.40
N LEU A 170 -7.22 5.73 6.31
CA LEU A 170 -7.30 7.08 5.75
C LEU A 170 -8.31 7.12 4.63
N GLU A 171 -9.27 8.03 4.70
CA GLU A 171 -10.16 8.23 3.57
C GLU A 171 -9.41 8.84 2.38
N PHE A 172 -9.82 8.45 1.18
CA PHE A 172 -9.35 9.09 -0.04
C PHE A 172 -10.09 10.40 -0.24
N ASP A 173 -9.33 11.46 -0.50
CA ASP A 173 -9.86 12.81 -0.66
C ASP A 173 -10.31 13.08 -2.11
N SER A 174 -9.74 12.36 -3.07
CA SER A 174 -9.97 12.56 -4.50
C SER A 174 -9.66 11.30 -5.30
N PHE A 175 -9.97 11.33 -6.60
CA PHE A 175 -9.55 10.24 -7.48
C PHE A 175 -8.01 10.14 -7.62
N LEU A 176 -7.28 11.25 -7.45
CA LEU A 176 -5.81 11.24 -7.40
C LEU A 176 -5.30 10.32 -6.29
N ASP A 177 -5.98 10.23 -5.15
CA ASP A 177 -5.60 9.30 -4.08
C ASP A 177 -5.73 7.83 -4.51
N ASN A 178 -6.71 7.44 -5.33
CA ASN A 178 -6.78 6.06 -5.87
C ASN A 178 -5.51 5.71 -6.63
N ILE A 179 -5.10 6.62 -7.50
CA ILE A 179 -3.97 6.40 -8.40
C ILE A 179 -2.65 6.46 -7.62
N MET A 180 -2.51 7.39 -6.68
CA MET A 180 -1.31 7.50 -5.85
C MET A 180 -1.20 6.35 -4.85
N PHE A 181 -2.32 5.86 -4.32
CA PHE A 181 -2.35 4.66 -3.49
C PHE A 181 -1.84 3.45 -4.28
N ALA A 182 -2.35 3.20 -5.47
CA ALA A 182 -1.85 2.11 -6.32
C ALA A 182 -0.37 2.29 -6.72
N ALA A 183 0.08 3.53 -6.91
CA ALA A 183 1.47 3.81 -7.26
C ALA A 183 2.46 3.58 -6.10
N PHE A 184 2.04 3.78 -4.84
CA PHE A 184 2.89 3.75 -3.64
C PHE A 184 2.58 2.59 -2.68
N ILE A 185 1.31 2.41 -2.30
CA ILE A 185 0.86 1.49 -1.27
C ILE A 185 0.74 0.06 -1.80
N ASP A 186 0.10 -0.16 -2.94
CA ASP A 186 0.10 -1.49 -3.61
C ASP A 186 1.54 -1.90 -3.95
N ARG A 187 2.41 -0.93 -4.25
CA ARG A 187 3.85 -1.19 -4.38
C ARG A 187 4.48 -1.73 -3.11
N VAL A 188 4.03 -1.32 -1.91
CA VAL A 188 4.43 -1.99 -0.66
C VAL A 188 3.91 -3.43 -0.63
N GLY A 189 2.66 -3.66 -1.05
CA GLY A 189 2.05 -4.98 -1.24
C GLY A 189 2.95 -5.92 -2.03
N LYS A 190 3.41 -5.49 -3.22
CA LYS A 190 4.41 -6.21 -4.04
C LYS A 190 5.63 -6.65 -3.23
N TYR A 191 6.23 -5.77 -2.41
CA TYR A 191 7.37 -6.14 -1.58
C TYR A 191 6.98 -7.15 -0.50
N GLN A 192 5.89 -6.95 0.23
CA GLN A 192 5.43 -7.89 1.27
C GLN A 192 5.20 -9.28 0.68
N LEU A 193 4.42 -9.39 -0.40
CA LEU A 193 4.14 -10.65 -1.08
C LEU A 193 5.41 -11.31 -1.63
N THR A 194 6.34 -10.51 -2.19
CA THR A 194 7.61 -11.02 -2.70
C THR A 194 8.45 -11.63 -1.58
N MET A 195 8.50 -10.99 -0.42
CA MET A 195 9.21 -11.51 0.75
C MET A 195 8.54 -12.74 1.33
N GLN A 196 7.21 -12.78 1.32
CA GLN A 196 6.40 -13.81 1.98
C GLN A 196 6.28 -15.10 1.15
N LYS A 197 6.56 -15.07 -0.15
CA LYS A 197 6.51 -16.26 -1.02
C LYS A 197 7.47 -17.38 -0.60
N VAL A 198 8.45 -17.09 0.27
CA VAL A 198 9.40 -18.08 0.80
C VAL A 198 8.97 -18.67 2.15
N SER A 199 7.80 -18.29 2.67
CA SER A 199 7.35 -18.64 4.02
C SER A 199 7.56 -20.12 4.36
N ALA A 200 7.91 -20.37 5.63
CA ALA A 200 8.04 -21.71 6.20
C ALA A 200 6.71 -22.48 6.21
N TYR A 201 5.58 -21.80 6.06
CA TYR A 201 4.27 -22.40 5.88
C TYR A 201 3.91 -22.48 4.40
N ARG A 202 3.86 -23.71 3.88
CA ARG A 202 3.65 -23.99 2.45
C ARG A 202 2.35 -23.37 1.91
N PRO A 203 1.17 -23.53 2.53
CA PRO A 203 -0.07 -22.99 1.98
C PRO A 203 -0.05 -21.45 1.82
N TYR A 204 0.57 -20.73 2.75
CA TYR A 204 0.74 -19.27 2.63
C TYR A 204 1.73 -18.92 1.51
N ALA A 205 2.87 -19.61 1.44
CA ALA A 205 3.85 -19.41 0.37
C ALA A 205 3.24 -19.66 -1.03
N GLU A 206 2.40 -20.70 -1.19
CA GLU A 206 1.69 -21.01 -2.45
C GLU A 206 0.66 -19.94 -2.85
N SER A 207 0.17 -19.17 -1.89
CA SER A 207 -0.83 -18.12 -2.14
C SER A 207 -0.22 -16.84 -2.74
N MET A 208 1.08 -16.59 -2.52
CA MET A 208 1.73 -15.34 -2.94
C MET A 208 1.93 -15.20 -4.47
N PRO A 209 2.37 -16.23 -5.24
CA PRO A 209 2.65 -16.06 -6.67
C PRO A 209 1.44 -15.65 -7.54
N PRO A 210 0.21 -16.18 -7.32
CA PRO A 210 -0.98 -15.67 -8.00
C PRO A 210 -1.30 -14.22 -7.66
N MET A 211 -1.17 -13.82 -6.39
CA MET A 211 -1.38 -12.41 -5.97
C MET A 211 -0.36 -11.48 -6.63
N LEU A 212 0.92 -11.85 -6.64
CA LEU A 212 1.99 -11.07 -7.30
C LEU A 212 1.74 -10.83 -8.79
N ARG A 213 1.04 -11.75 -9.48
CA ARG A 213 0.67 -11.57 -10.89
C ARG A 213 -0.40 -10.50 -11.06
N GLU A 214 -1.37 -10.43 -10.15
CA GLU A 214 -2.41 -9.39 -10.15
C GLU A 214 -1.87 -8.06 -9.64
N GLU A 215 -1.00 -8.08 -8.63
CA GLU A 215 -0.33 -6.87 -8.11
C GLU A 215 0.42 -6.10 -9.21
N ALA A 216 0.97 -6.79 -10.21
CA ALA A 216 1.61 -6.14 -11.36
C ALA A 216 0.63 -5.23 -12.13
N PHE A 217 -0.65 -5.61 -12.22
CA PHE A 217 -1.70 -4.77 -12.79
C PHE A 217 -1.99 -3.56 -11.89
N HIS A 218 -2.03 -3.73 -10.56
CA HIS A 218 -2.25 -2.63 -9.62
C HIS A 218 -1.20 -1.53 -9.78
N LEU A 219 0.09 -1.91 -9.88
CA LEU A 219 1.17 -0.96 -10.11
C LEU A 219 1.05 -0.24 -11.45
N ALA A 220 0.57 -0.93 -12.50
CA ALA A 220 0.28 -0.31 -13.78
C ALA A 220 -0.90 0.67 -13.67
N ALA A 221 -1.91 0.33 -12.87
CA ALA A 221 -3.05 1.20 -12.60
C ALA A 221 -2.71 2.46 -11.81
N GLY A 222 -1.66 2.43 -10.99
CA GLY A 222 -1.09 3.66 -10.43
C GLY A 222 -0.26 4.47 -11.44
N VAL A 223 0.65 3.83 -12.18
CA VAL A 223 1.65 4.56 -12.98
C VAL A 223 1.12 5.06 -14.33
N MET A 224 0.27 4.30 -15.01
CA MET A 224 -0.19 4.65 -16.36
C MET A 224 -1.06 5.92 -16.39
N PRO A 225 -1.99 6.15 -15.45
CA PRO A 225 -2.71 7.42 -15.37
C PRO A 225 -1.77 8.58 -15.04
N LEU A 226 -0.86 8.43 -14.08
CA LEU A 226 0.13 9.47 -13.74
C LEU A 226 0.96 9.89 -14.96
N ARG A 227 1.40 8.94 -15.78
CA ARG A 227 2.10 9.22 -17.04
C ARG A 227 1.29 10.14 -17.95
N ARG A 228 -0.03 9.96 -18.06
CA ARG A 228 -0.89 10.83 -18.88
C ARG A 228 -1.12 12.18 -18.20
N TRP A 229 -1.28 12.20 -16.88
CA TRP A 229 -1.52 13.42 -16.11
C TRP A 229 -0.32 14.36 -16.12
N VAL A 230 0.92 13.86 -16.00
CA VAL A 230 2.11 14.72 -16.13
C VAL A 230 2.25 15.32 -17.54
N GLU A 231 1.87 14.59 -18.60
CA GLU A 231 1.87 15.15 -19.96
C GLU A 231 0.77 16.20 -20.17
N ARG A 232 -0.37 16.06 -19.50
CA ARG A 232 -1.44 17.06 -19.51
C ARG A 232 -1.03 18.30 -18.71
N ALA A 233 -0.44 18.12 -17.53
CA ALA A 233 0.10 19.20 -16.71
C ALA A 233 1.17 20.00 -17.49
N ALA A 234 2.06 19.32 -18.23
CA ALA A 234 3.06 19.96 -19.09
C ALA A 234 2.44 20.85 -20.19
N LYS A 235 1.19 20.58 -20.58
CA LYS A 235 0.42 21.35 -21.57
C LYS A 235 -0.48 22.42 -20.92
N GLY A 236 -0.33 22.65 -19.62
CA GLY A 236 -1.08 23.67 -18.89
C GLY A 236 -2.48 23.24 -18.43
N ASP A 237 -2.75 21.93 -18.33
CA ASP A 237 -4.02 21.44 -17.76
C ASP A 237 -4.13 21.83 -16.26
N PRO A 238 -5.16 22.57 -15.85
CA PRO A 238 -5.31 23.02 -14.46
C PRO A 238 -5.96 22.00 -13.53
N LEU A 239 -6.49 20.88 -14.04
CA LEU A 239 -7.31 19.95 -13.25
C LEU A 239 -6.48 18.96 -12.42
N VAL A 240 -5.33 18.54 -12.93
CA VAL A 240 -4.36 17.70 -12.22
C VAL A 240 -2.96 18.26 -12.47
N THR A 241 -2.39 18.90 -11.46
CA THR A 241 -1.12 19.62 -11.56
C THR A 241 0.05 18.82 -10.97
N MET A 242 1.28 19.15 -11.38
CA MET A 242 2.49 18.61 -10.76
C MET A 242 2.52 18.84 -9.25
N ALA A 243 2.06 20.02 -8.79
CA ALA A 243 1.96 20.34 -7.37
C ALA A 243 0.97 19.44 -6.62
N ALA A 244 -0.21 19.18 -7.19
CA ALA A 244 -1.18 18.26 -6.58
C ALA A 244 -0.62 16.83 -6.48
N MET A 245 0.04 16.34 -7.53
CA MET A 245 0.71 15.03 -7.53
C MET A 245 1.86 14.97 -6.52
N GLN A 246 2.66 16.03 -6.38
CA GLN A 246 3.73 16.11 -5.38
C GLN A 246 3.20 16.06 -3.95
N LYS A 247 2.14 16.81 -3.64
CA LYS A 247 1.50 16.79 -2.32
C LYS A 247 0.92 15.40 -1.99
N ALA A 248 0.30 14.75 -2.98
CA ALA A 248 -0.19 13.38 -2.80
C ALA A 248 0.96 12.37 -2.63
N ALA A 249 2.09 12.55 -3.31
CA ALA A 249 3.29 11.74 -3.13
C ALA A 249 3.83 11.88 -1.71
N ASN A 250 3.89 13.12 -1.18
CA ASN A 250 4.29 13.39 0.19
C ASN A 250 3.39 12.68 1.22
N LYS A 251 2.06 12.70 1.01
CA LYS A 251 1.07 11.99 1.84
C LYS A 251 1.36 10.49 1.84
N TRP A 252 1.34 9.85 0.67
CA TRP A 252 1.35 8.38 0.55
C TRP A 252 2.72 7.74 0.76
N PHE A 253 3.81 8.45 0.46
CA PHE A 253 5.16 7.94 0.72
C PHE A 253 5.38 7.65 2.22
N SER A 254 5.04 8.60 3.10
CA SER A 254 5.19 8.40 4.55
C SER A 254 4.30 7.28 5.08
N ARG A 255 3.11 7.05 4.49
CA ARG A 255 2.24 5.92 4.85
C ARG A 255 2.83 4.59 4.40
N GLY A 256 3.41 4.54 3.20
CA GLY A 256 4.08 3.35 2.67
C GLY A 256 5.29 2.92 3.51
N LEU A 257 6.11 3.87 3.97
CA LEU A 257 7.24 3.58 4.87
C LEU A 257 6.79 2.85 6.15
N GLU A 258 5.69 3.31 6.76
CA GLU A 258 5.17 2.73 8.00
C GLU A 258 4.60 1.32 7.83
N MET A 259 4.21 0.92 6.61
CA MET A 259 3.74 -0.44 6.35
C MET A 259 4.85 -1.50 6.37
N PHE A 260 6.13 -1.09 6.28
CA PHE A 260 7.25 -2.01 6.49
C PHE A 260 7.47 -2.35 7.96
N GLY A 261 6.97 -1.53 8.89
CA GLY A 261 7.16 -1.71 10.33
C GLY A 261 8.49 -1.15 10.83
N PHE A 262 9.05 -1.77 11.89
CA PHE A 262 10.33 -1.34 12.46
C PHE A 262 11.50 -1.62 11.52
N GLU A 263 12.37 -0.62 11.38
CA GLU A 263 13.54 -0.62 10.49
C GLU A 263 14.80 -1.08 11.23
N LYS A 264 14.82 -0.94 12.56
CA LYS A 264 15.99 -1.26 13.39
C LYS A 264 15.95 -2.68 13.95
N GLU A 265 17.14 -3.26 14.12
CA GLU A 265 17.31 -4.54 14.81
C GLU A 265 16.95 -4.44 16.31
N PRO A 266 16.45 -5.53 16.93
CA PRO A 266 16.26 -6.87 16.36
C PRO A 266 14.91 -7.07 15.63
N PHE A 267 14.09 -6.01 15.50
CA PHE A 267 12.73 -6.14 14.98
C PHE A 267 12.69 -6.28 13.45
N SER A 268 13.63 -5.64 12.75
CA SER A 268 13.74 -5.67 11.29
C SER A 268 13.95 -7.08 10.72
N SER A 269 14.75 -7.92 11.40
CA SER A 269 15.03 -9.31 11.00
C SER A 269 14.08 -10.35 11.63
N ALA A 270 13.15 -9.96 12.50
CA ALA A 270 12.38 -10.89 13.32
C ALA A 270 11.62 -11.96 12.52
N GLN A 271 10.95 -11.58 11.42
CA GLN A 271 10.23 -12.53 10.57
C GLN A 271 11.16 -13.35 9.66
N VAL A 272 12.35 -12.85 9.35
CA VAL A 272 13.39 -13.59 8.60
C VAL A 272 13.90 -14.75 9.45
N ASN A 273 14.18 -14.49 10.72
CA ASN A 273 14.66 -15.52 11.67
C ASN A 273 13.63 -16.65 11.84
N LEU A 274 12.33 -16.33 11.72
CA LEU A 274 11.23 -17.30 11.74
C LEU A 274 10.99 -18.01 10.38
N GLY A 275 11.75 -17.67 9.34
CA GLY A 275 11.59 -18.24 7.99
C GLY A 275 10.31 -17.79 7.29
N LEU A 276 9.68 -16.69 7.70
CA LEU A 276 8.46 -16.14 7.10
C LEU A 276 8.74 -15.15 5.96
N LYS A 277 9.95 -14.57 5.93
CA LYS A 277 10.43 -13.62 4.92
C LYS A 277 11.85 -13.94 4.50
N ASP A 278 12.24 -13.51 3.30
CA ASP A 278 13.62 -13.67 2.77
C ASP A 278 14.57 -12.50 3.06
N ARG A 279 14.03 -11.37 3.56
CA ARG A 279 14.79 -10.13 3.81
C ARG A 279 14.20 -9.32 4.95
N THR A 280 15.03 -8.42 5.48
CA THR A 280 14.64 -7.53 6.57
C THR A 280 13.69 -6.44 6.09
N ASN A 281 12.95 -5.85 7.03
CA ASN A 281 12.08 -4.71 6.72
C ASN A 281 12.88 -3.52 6.20
N ALA A 282 14.07 -3.26 6.76
CA ALA A 282 14.95 -2.17 6.33
C ALA A 282 15.41 -2.33 4.87
N ASP A 283 15.87 -3.52 4.50
CA ASP A 283 16.33 -3.78 3.13
C ASP A 283 15.20 -3.65 2.11
N ALA A 284 14.01 -4.17 2.46
CA ALA A 284 12.83 -4.08 1.61
C ALA A 284 12.34 -2.62 1.48
N GLN A 285 12.32 -1.88 2.58
CA GLN A 285 11.93 -0.47 2.58
C GLN A 285 12.92 0.36 1.75
N GLN A 286 14.23 0.14 1.87
CA GLN A 286 15.22 0.87 1.06
C GLN A 286 15.04 0.60 -0.43
N GLN A 287 14.84 -0.66 -0.84
CA GLN A 287 14.56 -0.97 -2.24
C GLN A 287 13.26 -0.33 -2.73
N TRP A 288 12.22 -0.29 -1.89
CA TRP A 288 10.96 0.38 -2.23
C TRP A 288 11.14 1.89 -2.38
N ILE A 289 11.94 2.54 -1.51
CA ILE A 289 12.31 3.95 -1.64
C ILE A 289 12.98 4.19 -3.00
N ASP A 290 13.95 3.35 -3.37
CA ASP A 290 14.69 3.50 -4.64
C ASP A 290 13.74 3.33 -5.84
N GLU A 291 12.83 2.35 -5.80
CA GLU A 291 11.82 2.14 -6.85
C GLU A 291 10.83 3.31 -6.94
N CYS A 292 10.37 3.86 -5.82
CA CYS A 292 9.50 5.04 -5.79
C CYS A 292 10.23 6.30 -6.32
N ALA A 293 11.51 6.47 -5.98
CA ALA A 293 12.32 7.57 -6.50
C ALA A 293 12.48 7.47 -8.01
N GLN A 294 12.77 6.27 -8.52
CA GLN A 294 12.85 6.02 -9.95
C GLN A 294 11.51 6.31 -10.65
N MET A 295 10.40 5.83 -10.08
CA MET A 295 9.06 6.07 -10.63
C MET A 295 8.76 7.58 -10.75
N LEU A 296 9.02 8.38 -9.71
CA LEU A 296 8.82 9.83 -9.76
C LEU A 296 9.81 10.50 -10.73
N GLY A 297 11.06 10.04 -10.80
CA GLY A 297 12.05 10.49 -11.76
C GLY A 297 11.62 10.27 -13.22
N ASP A 298 11.05 9.10 -13.53
CA ASP A 298 10.52 8.78 -14.86
C ASP A 298 9.30 9.65 -15.21
N LEU A 299 8.43 9.93 -14.24
CA LEU A 299 7.29 10.84 -14.42
C LEU A 299 7.76 12.28 -14.69
N SER A 300 8.73 12.77 -13.92
CA SER A 300 9.38 14.07 -14.14
C SER A 300 10.05 14.16 -15.50
N ARG A 301 10.78 13.11 -15.92
CA ARG A 301 11.37 13.02 -17.27
C ARG A 301 10.31 13.15 -18.35
N ARG A 302 9.16 12.47 -18.16
CA ARG A 302 8.04 12.51 -19.09
C ARG A 302 7.39 13.90 -19.17
N TYR A 303 7.28 14.59 -18.02
CA TYR A 303 6.85 15.99 -17.95
C TYR A 303 7.77 16.90 -18.75
N VAL A 304 9.10 16.82 -18.53
CA VAL A 304 10.10 17.64 -19.25
C VAL A 304 10.04 17.40 -20.74
N ARG A 305 9.96 16.13 -21.18
CA ARG A 305 9.80 15.78 -22.61
C ARG A 305 8.53 16.38 -23.22
N ALA A 306 7.44 16.43 -22.46
CA ALA A 306 6.19 17.03 -22.94
C ALA A 306 6.24 18.57 -22.97
N ARG A 307 7.00 19.21 -22.07
CA ARG A 307 7.28 20.65 -22.10
C ARG A 307 8.20 21.04 -23.26
N LEU A 308 9.13 20.15 -23.63
CA LEU A 308 10.21 20.38 -24.59
C LEU A 308 10.22 19.30 -25.70
N PRO A 309 9.18 19.22 -26.55
CA PRO A 309 9.00 18.11 -27.51
C PRO A 309 10.05 18.05 -28.63
N GLY A 310 10.90 19.08 -28.78
CA GLY A 310 11.95 19.15 -29.81
C GLY A 310 13.28 18.52 -29.40
N ASN A 311 13.45 18.15 -28.12
CA ASN A 311 14.72 17.66 -27.60
C ASN A 311 14.88 16.14 -27.76
N THR A 312 16.13 15.69 -27.96
CA THR A 312 16.46 14.25 -27.99
C THR A 312 16.39 13.65 -26.58
N PRO A 313 16.28 12.30 -26.44
CA PRO A 313 16.32 11.66 -25.14
C PRO A 313 17.55 12.04 -24.29
N GLU A 314 18.73 12.17 -24.91
CA GLU A 314 19.98 12.54 -24.24
C GLU A 314 19.95 13.99 -23.74
N GLU A 315 19.36 14.90 -24.53
CA GLU A 315 19.18 16.30 -24.11
C GLU A 315 18.20 16.39 -22.94
N ILE A 316 17.10 15.63 -22.96
CA ILE A 316 16.15 15.55 -21.84
C ILE A 316 16.84 15.03 -20.58
N ASP A 317 17.72 14.03 -20.68
CA ASP A 317 18.46 13.49 -19.54
C ASP A 317 19.44 14.52 -18.97
N ALA A 318 20.13 15.28 -19.83
CA ALA A 318 21.00 16.37 -19.41
C ALA A 318 20.21 17.51 -18.72
N ILE A 319 19.02 17.86 -19.23
CA ILE A 319 18.12 18.84 -18.61
C ILE A 319 17.67 18.34 -17.23
N GLN A 320 17.30 17.06 -17.11
CA GLN A 320 16.88 16.47 -15.84
C GLN A 320 17.98 16.49 -14.78
N GLN A 321 19.24 16.25 -15.16
CA GLN A 321 20.38 16.35 -14.23
C GLN A 321 20.57 17.79 -13.72
N ARG A 322 20.43 18.79 -14.60
CA ARG A 322 20.53 20.20 -14.23
C ARG A 322 19.38 20.65 -13.32
N LEU A 323 18.14 20.20 -13.61
CA LEU A 323 16.99 20.42 -12.73
C LEU A 323 17.21 19.79 -11.34
N ALA A 324 17.74 18.56 -11.29
CA ALA A 324 18.09 17.92 -10.03
C ALA A 324 19.22 18.64 -9.26
N ALA A 325 20.09 19.36 -9.95
CA ALA A 325 21.12 20.22 -9.38
C ALA A 325 20.60 21.60 -8.91
N GLY A 326 19.31 21.88 -9.08
CA GLY A 326 18.67 23.13 -8.65
C GLY A 326 18.66 24.24 -9.71
N GLU A 327 19.02 23.95 -10.96
CA GLU A 327 18.95 24.94 -12.04
C GLU A 327 17.55 25.03 -12.64
N THR A 328 17.09 26.25 -12.94
CA THR A 328 15.95 26.46 -13.85
C THR A 328 16.43 26.31 -15.29
N VAL A 329 15.79 25.44 -16.07
CA VAL A 329 16.19 25.13 -17.44
C VAL A 329 15.00 25.30 -18.38
N GLU A 330 15.16 26.13 -19.42
CA GLU A 330 14.11 26.37 -20.44
C GLU A 330 12.74 26.73 -19.85
N GLY A 331 12.74 27.49 -18.74
CA GLY A 331 11.52 27.91 -18.04
C GLY A 331 10.84 26.81 -17.24
N ILE A 332 11.54 25.72 -16.94
CA ILE A 332 11.13 24.68 -15.99
C ILE A 332 11.94 24.85 -14.70
N ALA A 333 11.26 25.03 -13.57
CA ALA A 333 11.90 25.14 -12.27
C ALA A 333 12.10 23.76 -11.61
N PRO A 334 13.15 23.57 -10.79
CA PRO A 334 13.37 22.33 -10.03
C PRO A 334 12.16 21.88 -9.19
N GLU A 335 11.41 22.85 -8.65
CA GLU A 335 10.24 22.63 -7.79
C GLU A 335 9.04 22.04 -8.54
N GLU A 336 9.03 22.10 -9.87
CA GLU A 336 8.01 21.44 -10.70
C GLU A 336 8.23 19.93 -10.81
N MET A 337 9.44 19.43 -10.48
CA MET A 337 9.75 18.01 -10.60
C MET A 337 9.20 17.23 -9.41
N LEU A 338 8.64 16.05 -9.71
CA LEU A 338 8.25 15.10 -8.68
C LEU A 338 9.49 14.49 -8.02
N ARG A 339 9.50 14.48 -6.68
CA ARG A 339 10.56 13.90 -5.84
C ARG A 339 9.99 13.31 -4.56
N LEU A 340 10.73 12.39 -3.95
CA LEU A 340 10.39 11.90 -2.61
C LEU A 340 10.78 12.94 -1.54
N PRO A 341 9.99 13.12 -0.48
CA PRO A 341 10.46 13.86 0.69
C PRO A 341 11.47 13.02 1.49
N ASP A 342 12.15 13.63 2.48
CA ASP A 342 12.97 12.91 3.46
C ASP A 342 12.18 11.74 4.07
N ARG A 343 12.83 10.58 4.27
CA ARG A 343 12.19 9.37 4.81
C ARG A 343 11.59 9.54 6.22
N ARG A 344 11.99 10.58 6.95
CA ARG A 344 11.46 10.94 8.28
C ARG A 344 10.31 11.94 8.19
N PHE A 345 10.05 12.52 7.02
CA PHE A 345 8.96 13.46 6.81
C PHE A 345 7.63 12.82 7.19
N PHE A 346 6.89 13.51 8.08
CA PHE A 346 5.51 13.19 8.42
C PHE A 346 5.28 11.72 8.83
N ARG A 347 6.15 11.20 9.70
CA ARG A 347 6.03 9.85 10.30
C ARG A 347 5.18 9.90 11.58
N ARG A 348 4.31 8.92 11.72
CA ARG A 348 3.33 8.74 12.80
C ARG A 348 3.58 7.50 13.64
N SER A 349 4.27 6.52 13.06
CA SER A 349 4.53 5.21 13.68
C SER A 349 5.95 4.75 13.38
N PHE A 350 6.41 3.77 14.17
CA PHE A 350 7.73 3.13 14.05
C PHE A 350 8.88 4.15 14.18
N ASP A 351 9.96 3.93 13.44
CA ASP A 351 11.12 4.81 13.42
C ASP A 351 10.75 6.19 12.83
N GLY A 352 11.20 7.27 13.49
CA GLY A 352 10.89 8.65 13.08
C GLY A 352 9.53 9.19 13.54
N ALA A 353 8.73 8.41 14.26
CA ALA A 353 7.39 8.83 14.68
C ALA A 353 7.40 10.15 15.47
N TYR A 354 6.61 11.12 15.00
CA TYR A 354 6.49 12.48 15.56
C TYR A 354 7.79 13.31 15.54
N GLU A 355 8.81 12.91 14.77
CA GLU A 355 9.92 13.82 14.47
C GLU A 355 9.44 14.97 13.59
N MET A 356 9.82 16.21 13.93
CA MET A 356 9.47 17.40 13.16
C MET A 356 10.51 17.65 12.06
N VAL A 357 10.50 16.77 11.05
CA VAL A 357 11.39 16.82 9.88
C VAL A 357 10.59 17.21 8.64
N GLY A 358 11.11 18.19 7.90
CA GLY A 358 10.52 18.70 6.67
C GLY A 358 10.89 17.89 5.44
N ILE A 359 10.51 18.38 4.26
CA ILE A 359 10.59 17.58 3.03
C ILE A 359 12.02 17.41 2.51
N GLY A 360 12.92 18.36 2.83
CA GLY A 360 14.34 18.32 2.48
C GLY A 360 15.23 17.78 3.60
N GLY A 361 14.65 17.32 4.71
CA GLY A 361 15.37 16.82 5.87
C GLY A 361 15.71 17.89 6.93
N GLU A 362 15.29 19.13 6.71
CA GLU A 362 15.37 20.22 7.69
C GLU A 362 14.57 19.88 8.95
N THR A 363 15.10 20.25 10.13
CA THR A 363 14.46 19.98 11.42
C THR A 363 13.85 21.24 12.00
N PHE A 364 12.66 21.12 12.58
CA PHE A 364 11.96 22.23 13.22
C PHE A 364 12.07 22.12 14.75
N ALA A 365 12.40 23.24 15.40
CA ALA A 365 12.35 23.35 16.86
C ALA A 365 10.97 23.83 17.36
N ASP A 366 10.25 24.56 16.52
CA ASP A 366 8.92 25.10 16.81
C ASP A 366 7.83 24.25 16.12
N VAL A 367 6.82 23.86 16.90
CA VAL A 367 5.73 23.00 16.40
C VAL A 367 4.83 23.76 15.43
N ASP A 368 4.61 25.06 15.63
CA ASP A 368 3.74 25.84 14.76
C ASP A 368 4.38 26.05 13.37
N ALA A 369 5.69 26.31 13.33
CA ALA A 369 6.46 26.32 12.10
C ALA A 369 6.40 24.98 11.35
N TYR A 370 6.49 23.85 12.07
CA TYR A 370 6.33 22.53 11.45
C TYR A 370 4.91 22.29 10.92
N VAL A 371 3.87 22.70 11.66
CA VAL A 371 2.48 22.60 11.19
C VAL A 371 2.27 23.43 9.92
N ALA A 372 2.84 24.63 9.85
CA ALA A 372 2.80 25.45 8.63
C ALA A 372 3.50 24.76 7.45
N HIS A 373 4.65 24.14 7.70
CA HIS A 373 5.37 23.35 6.69
C HIS A 373 4.54 22.16 6.17
N LEU A 374 3.86 21.43 7.07
CA LEU A 374 2.92 20.37 6.67
C LEU A 374 1.76 20.92 5.83
N ALA A 375 1.23 22.09 6.17
CA ALA A 375 0.13 22.71 5.44
C ALA A 375 0.51 23.11 4.01
N GLU A 376 1.76 23.50 3.79
CA GLU A 376 2.28 23.81 2.46
C GLU A 376 2.47 22.55 1.60
N HIS A 377 2.87 21.44 2.22
CA HIS A 377 3.37 20.25 1.50
C HIS A 377 2.42 19.04 1.46
N LEU A 378 1.28 19.08 2.15
CA LEU A 378 0.26 18.04 2.12
C LEU A 378 -1.01 18.51 1.38
N PRO A 379 -1.86 17.57 0.88
CA PRO A 379 -3.10 17.93 0.21
C PRO A 379 -4.06 18.70 1.12
N GLU A 380 -4.72 19.72 0.59
CA GLU A 380 -5.61 20.61 1.33
C GLU A 380 -6.80 19.86 1.95
N ALA A 381 -7.40 18.95 1.18
CA ALA A 381 -8.49 18.12 1.68
C ALA A 381 -8.04 17.22 2.84
N TYR A 382 -6.82 16.68 2.77
CA TYR A 382 -6.25 15.88 3.84
C TYR A 382 -6.00 16.71 5.10
N LEU A 383 -5.50 17.94 4.96
CA LEU A 383 -5.30 18.88 6.08
C LEU A 383 -6.62 19.21 6.81
N ALA A 384 -7.73 19.24 6.08
CA ALA A 384 -9.06 19.46 6.64
C ALA A 384 -9.67 18.21 7.32
N SER A 385 -8.99 17.06 7.30
CA SER A 385 -9.50 15.81 7.86
C SER A 385 -9.42 15.74 9.40
N ARG A 386 -10.32 14.92 9.98
CA ARG A 386 -10.27 14.57 11.42
C ARG A 386 -8.95 13.88 11.80
N ASP A 387 -8.42 13.08 10.88
CA ASP A 387 -7.14 12.39 11.04
C ASP A 387 -5.98 13.37 11.22
N MET A 388 -5.89 14.40 10.37
CA MET A 388 -4.85 15.43 10.50
C MET A 388 -5.00 16.26 11.77
N ARG A 389 -6.23 16.65 12.13
CA ARG A 389 -6.48 17.33 13.42
C ARG A 389 -5.92 16.52 14.59
N HIS A 390 -6.25 15.23 14.64
CA HIS A 390 -5.80 14.34 15.70
C HIS A 390 -4.27 14.21 15.73
N TYR A 391 -3.63 14.05 14.57
CA TYR A 391 -2.18 14.00 14.48
C TYR A 391 -1.52 15.25 15.07
N ILE A 392 -2.01 16.45 14.72
CA ILE A 392 -1.47 17.72 15.22
C ILE A 392 -1.69 17.86 16.73
N GLU A 393 -2.86 17.48 17.24
CA GLU A 393 -3.13 17.47 18.69
C GLU A 393 -2.16 16.56 19.45
N ASN A 394 -1.93 15.34 18.96
CA ASN A 394 -0.97 14.41 19.54
C ASN A 394 0.46 14.94 19.44
N LEU A 395 0.85 15.52 18.30
CA LEU A 395 2.18 16.09 18.11
C LEU A 395 2.45 17.19 19.14
N ARG A 396 1.50 18.11 19.35
CA ARG A 396 1.66 19.17 20.37
C ARG A 396 1.86 18.60 21.77
N LYS A 397 1.13 17.54 22.13
CA LYS A 397 1.30 16.85 23.42
C LYS A 397 2.66 16.18 23.56
N VAL A 398 3.17 15.59 22.47
CA VAL A 398 4.52 15.00 22.45
C VAL A 398 5.58 16.08 22.65
N VAL A 399 5.48 17.20 21.92
CA VAL A 399 6.41 18.33 22.02
C VAL A 399 6.37 18.98 23.42
N ALA A 400 5.18 19.10 24.01
CA ALA A 400 5.00 19.61 25.38
C ALA A 400 5.47 18.63 26.48
N GLY A 401 5.85 17.39 26.13
CA GLY A 401 6.24 16.36 27.09
C GLY A 401 5.07 15.78 27.90
N GLU A 402 3.82 16.07 27.52
CA GLU A 402 2.62 15.56 28.19
C GLU A 402 2.40 14.07 27.93
N VAL A 403 2.83 13.59 26.76
CA VAL A 403 2.80 12.17 26.40
C VAL A 403 4.10 11.75 25.72
N THR A 404 4.51 10.51 25.95
CA THR A 404 5.62 9.92 25.20
C THR A 404 5.21 9.60 23.76
N VAL A 405 6.18 9.52 22.84
CA VAL A 405 5.94 9.07 21.45
C VAL A 405 5.21 7.72 21.43
N LYS A 406 5.62 6.78 22.29
CA LYS A 406 4.98 5.46 22.41
C LYS A 406 3.50 5.54 22.79
N GLN A 407 3.12 6.48 23.67
CA GLN A 407 1.72 6.72 24.01
C GLN A 407 0.98 7.39 22.86
N ALA A 408 1.59 8.38 22.19
CA ALA A 408 0.99 9.08 21.06
C ALA A 408 0.67 8.13 19.88
N VAL A 409 1.57 7.21 19.54
CA VAL A 409 1.35 6.16 18.53
C VAL A 409 0.13 5.30 18.89
N LYS A 410 0.01 4.90 20.17
CA LYS A 410 -1.12 4.09 20.66
C LYS A 410 -2.44 4.86 20.71
N ASN A 411 -2.40 6.18 20.85
CA ASN A 411 -3.55 7.06 20.94
C ASN A 411 -4.13 7.44 19.56
N THR A 412 -3.63 6.87 18.46
CA THR A 412 -4.18 7.10 17.12
C THR A 412 -5.63 6.58 17.08
N PRO A 413 -6.62 7.42 16.71
CA PRO A 413 -8.02 7.10 16.87
C PRO A 413 -8.39 5.97 15.94
N LYS A 414 -9.24 5.06 16.43
CA LYS A 414 -10.03 4.22 15.55
C LYS A 414 -11.05 5.14 14.87
N LEU A 415 -10.83 5.53 13.61
CA LEU A 415 -11.71 6.45 12.88
C LEU A 415 -13.04 5.75 12.53
N GLN A 416 -13.90 5.46 13.50
CA GLN A 416 -15.22 4.92 13.17
C GLN A 416 -16.01 5.97 12.37
N ARG A 417 -16.54 5.59 11.20
CA ARG A 417 -17.60 6.34 10.51
C ARG A 417 -18.81 6.42 11.45
N LEU A 418 -19.34 7.62 11.63
CA LEU A 418 -20.61 7.86 12.35
C LEU A 418 -21.79 7.46 11.48
#